data_AF-A0A7Y5H0C5-F1
#
_entry.id   AF-A0A7Y5H0C5-F1
#
_cell.length_a   1.000
_cell.length_b   1.000
_cell.length_c   1.000
_cell.angle_alpha   90.00
_cell.angle_beta   90.00
_cell.angle_gamma   90.00
#
_symmetry.space_group_name_H-M   'P 1'
#
loop_
_entity.id
_entity.type
_entity.pdbx_description
1 polymer ?
#
loop_
_entity_poly.entity_id
_entity_poly.type
_entity_poly.pdbx_seq_one_letter_code
_entity_poly.pdbx_strand_id
1 'polypeptide(L)'
;MRTVGWALMALGMVTLLPLTGCKSLGGEPVKCVCNCDGPPPEGAIVKVNEAPAAQPAPPAVAAAPTPAPAPAPARTERPTPGPARATGQVGAEPGSGTPTQLSDEDKAQITKAVTEFANAAGARNLAGMKQWTTQRLGGSLDDAVAKHTERLYRRTDMLTKGVQSGLTIGNTNDTGDGNVDVQLKFTSGDQANLLFFKEDGKWLINRL
;
A
#
# COMPACT_ATOMS: atom_id res chain seq x y z
N MET A 1 -54.00 52.96 21.95
CA MET A 1 -53.90 52.91 20.48
C MET A 1 -53.13 51.66 20.08
N ARG A 2 -53.60 50.92 19.07
CA ARG A 2 -52.90 49.96 18.18
C ARG A 2 -51.92 48.90 18.77
N THR A 3 -52.29 47.63 18.56
CA THR A 3 -51.48 46.49 18.06
C THR A 3 -50.23 46.90 17.25
N VAL A 4 -49.07 46.21 17.20
CA VAL A 4 -48.70 44.79 16.94
C VAL A 4 -47.30 44.52 17.58
N GLY A 5 -46.82 43.33 17.96
CA GLY A 5 -47.39 41.97 17.88
C GLY A 5 -46.57 40.94 17.07
N TRP A 6 -45.28 40.71 17.35
CA TRP A 6 -44.41 39.73 16.65
C TRP A 6 -43.80 38.68 17.59
N ALA A 7 -43.89 37.41 17.18
CA ALA A 7 -43.19 36.28 17.78
C ALA A 7 -42.42 35.50 16.69
N LEU A 8 -41.17 35.14 16.96
CA LEU A 8 -40.40 34.14 16.22
C LEU A 8 -39.53 33.43 17.29
N MET A 9 -40.03 32.33 17.86
CA MET A 9 -39.69 30.95 17.46
C MET A 9 -38.19 30.68 17.38
N ALA A 10 -37.68 29.97 18.39
CA ALA A 10 -36.40 29.30 18.34
C ALA A 10 -36.44 28.13 17.34
N LEU A 11 -35.51 28.08 16.39
CA LEU A 11 -35.16 26.83 15.73
C LEU A 11 -33.91 26.26 16.40
N GLY A 12 -34.02 25.03 16.90
CA GLY A 12 -32.86 24.29 17.40
C GLY A 12 -31.89 23.95 16.28
N MET A 13 -30.60 24.01 16.57
CA MET A 13 -29.57 23.41 15.72
C MET A 13 -29.81 21.89 15.64
N VAL A 14 -30.21 21.42 14.46
CA VAL A 14 -30.17 19.99 14.15
C VAL A 14 -28.73 19.62 13.86
N THR A 15 -28.08 18.96 14.81
CA THR A 15 -26.72 18.42 14.64
C THR A 15 -26.76 17.29 13.62
N LEU A 16 -26.24 17.52 12.42
CA LEU A 16 -26.05 16.48 11.41
C LEU A 16 -24.96 15.50 11.89
N LEU A 17 -25.38 14.34 12.39
CA LEU A 17 -24.50 13.18 12.54
C LEU A 17 -24.15 12.63 11.14
N PRO A 18 -22.88 12.26 10.88
CA PRO A 18 -22.47 11.70 9.60
C PRO A 18 -23.05 10.28 9.42
N LEU A 19 -23.98 10.15 8.47
CA LEU A 19 -24.49 8.86 7.99
C LEU A 19 -23.34 8.04 7.38
N THR A 20 -22.75 7.16 8.20
CA THR A 20 -21.60 6.35 7.81
C THR A 20 -22.06 4.96 7.41
N GLY A 21 -21.98 4.64 6.12
CA GLY A 21 -22.08 3.26 5.61
C GLY A 21 -23.43 2.83 5.01
N CYS A 22 -23.67 3.18 3.75
CA CYS A 22 -24.44 2.34 2.83
C CYS A 22 -23.51 1.88 1.71
N LYS A 23 -23.00 0.66 1.80
CA LYS A 23 -22.12 0.08 0.76
C LYS A 23 -22.98 -0.66 -0.26
N SER A 24 -23.17 -0.06 -1.43
CA SER A 24 -23.85 -0.71 -2.54
C SER A 24 -23.03 -1.89 -3.04
N LEU A 25 -23.52 -3.10 -2.78
CA LEU A 25 -23.12 -4.30 -3.51
C LEU A 25 -24.16 -4.48 -4.62
N GLY A 26 -23.71 -4.43 -5.88
CA GLY A 26 -24.63 -4.30 -7.01
C GLY A 26 -25.46 -5.56 -7.26
N GLY A 27 -26.63 -5.38 -7.87
CA GLY A 27 -27.21 -6.40 -8.74
C GLY A 27 -28.49 -7.12 -8.30
N GLU A 28 -29.16 -6.75 -7.21
CA GLU A 28 -30.50 -7.27 -6.86
C GLU A 28 -31.33 -6.22 -6.09
N PRO A 29 -32.68 -6.32 -6.03
CA PRO A 29 -33.54 -5.31 -5.43
C PRO A 29 -33.33 -5.19 -3.92
N VAL A 30 -32.80 -4.04 -3.49
CA VAL A 30 -32.35 -3.81 -2.11
C VAL A 30 -33.51 -3.82 -1.12
N LYS A 31 -33.59 -4.88 -0.31
CA LYS A 31 -34.44 -4.91 0.88
C LYS A 31 -33.73 -4.18 2.02
N CYS A 32 -33.91 -2.86 2.09
CA CYS A 32 -33.34 -2.03 3.15
C CYS A 32 -33.92 -2.41 4.53
N VAL A 33 -33.23 -3.30 5.25
CA VAL A 33 -33.48 -3.55 6.67
C VAL A 33 -32.68 -2.53 7.48
N CYS A 34 -33.34 -1.44 7.87
CA CYS A 34 -32.75 -0.48 8.81
C CYS A 34 -32.64 -1.12 10.19
N ASN A 35 -31.44 -1.58 10.56
CA ASN A 35 -31.18 -2.09 11.90
C ASN A 35 -30.88 -0.91 12.83
N CYS A 36 -31.93 -0.34 13.43
CA CYS A 36 -31.81 0.69 14.46
C CYS A 36 -31.54 0.01 15.81
N ASP A 37 -30.33 0.17 16.34
CA ASP A 37 -29.98 -0.31 17.68
C ASP A 37 -30.55 0.63 18.75
N GLY A 38 -31.80 0.38 19.13
CA GLY A 38 -32.54 1.15 20.14
C GLY A 38 -34.06 1.16 19.90
N PRO A 39 -34.89 1.17 20.97
CA PRO A 39 -36.33 1.23 20.83
C PRO A 39 -36.77 2.58 20.22
N PRO A 40 -37.71 2.60 19.26
CA PRO A 40 -38.16 3.83 18.63
C PRO A 40 -38.98 4.69 19.62
N PRO A 41 -38.87 6.03 19.58
CA PRO A 41 -39.75 6.90 20.35
C PRO A 41 -41.19 6.81 19.83
N GLU A 42 -42.16 6.75 20.74
CA GLU A 42 -43.59 6.71 20.40
C GLU A 42 -44.01 7.95 19.59
N GLY A 43 -44.75 7.74 18.50
CA GLY A 43 -45.42 8.81 17.73
C GLY A 43 -44.90 9.09 16.31
N ALA A 44 -43.88 8.38 15.82
CA ALA A 44 -43.36 8.59 14.45
C ALA A 44 -44.29 8.02 13.36
N ILE A 45 -45.15 8.88 12.78
CA ILE A 45 -46.01 8.52 11.64
C ILE A 45 -45.19 8.57 10.33
N VAL A 46 -44.93 7.41 9.72
CA VAL A 46 -44.27 7.32 8.41
C VAL A 46 -45.27 7.63 7.29
N LYS A 47 -45.12 8.79 6.65
CA LYS A 47 -45.82 9.08 5.37
C LYS A 47 -45.16 8.30 4.24
N VAL A 48 -45.90 7.35 3.68
CA VAL A 48 -45.56 6.72 2.40
C VAL A 48 -46.16 7.59 1.30
N ASN A 49 -45.32 8.26 0.50
CA ASN A 49 -45.77 8.85 -0.77
C ASN A 49 -45.82 7.74 -1.82
N GLU A 50 -47.00 7.47 -2.39
CA GLU A 50 -47.11 6.65 -3.59
C GLU A 50 -46.44 7.35 -4.78
N ALA A 51 -45.68 6.58 -5.57
CA ALA A 51 -45.11 7.04 -6.83
C ALA A 51 -46.12 6.87 -7.98
N PRO A 52 -46.08 7.71 -9.04
CA PRO A 52 -47.03 7.59 -10.16
C PRO A 52 -46.88 6.25 -10.89
N ALA A 53 -48.01 5.68 -11.32
CA ALA A 53 -48.03 4.42 -12.07
C ALA A 53 -47.29 4.55 -13.42
N ALA A 54 -46.34 3.65 -13.67
CA ALA A 54 -45.55 3.62 -14.90
C ALA A 54 -46.35 3.01 -16.07
N GLN A 55 -46.15 3.56 -17.27
CA GLN A 55 -46.71 3.00 -18.52
C GLN A 55 -46.00 1.69 -18.92
N PRO A 56 -46.65 0.81 -19.71
CA PRO A 56 -46.04 -0.43 -20.19
C PRO A 56 -44.82 -0.17 -21.09
N ALA A 57 -43.73 -0.89 -20.84
CA ALA A 57 -42.52 -0.82 -21.66
C ALA A 57 -42.68 -1.56 -23.01
N PRO A 58 -42.01 -1.12 -24.09
CA PRO A 58 -41.98 -1.83 -25.37
C PRO A 58 -41.26 -3.19 -25.26
N PRO A 59 -41.54 -4.15 -26.16
CA PRO A 59 -40.99 -5.50 -26.09
C PRO A 59 -39.46 -5.52 -26.23
N ALA A 60 -38.81 -6.36 -25.42
CA ALA A 60 -37.37 -6.48 -25.36
C ALA A 60 -36.77 -7.08 -26.63
N VAL A 61 -35.76 -6.42 -27.19
CA VAL A 61 -34.91 -6.98 -28.25
C VAL A 61 -33.97 -8.01 -27.61
N ALA A 62 -33.84 -9.19 -28.23
CA ALA A 62 -32.98 -10.25 -27.72
C ALA A 62 -31.52 -9.77 -27.59
N ALA A 63 -30.92 -9.98 -26.41
CA ALA A 63 -29.54 -9.62 -26.17
C ALA A 63 -28.59 -10.47 -27.02
N ALA A 64 -27.64 -9.83 -27.70
CA ALA A 64 -26.56 -10.54 -28.38
C ALA A 64 -25.72 -11.34 -27.35
N PRO A 65 -25.19 -12.51 -27.72
CA PRO A 65 -24.41 -13.33 -26.80
C PRO A 65 -23.14 -12.60 -26.37
N THR A 66 -22.92 -12.53 -25.05
CA THR A 66 -21.71 -11.97 -24.45
C THR A 66 -20.48 -12.75 -24.95
N PRO A 67 -19.42 -12.10 -25.47
CA PRO A 67 -18.20 -12.80 -25.82
C PRO A 67 -17.59 -13.45 -24.57
N ALA A 68 -17.14 -14.70 -24.71
CA ALA A 68 -16.53 -15.45 -23.62
C ALA A 68 -15.27 -14.72 -23.10
N PRO A 69 -14.97 -14.78 -21.79
CA PRO A 69 -13.73 -14.25 -21.25
C PRO A 69 -12.54 -14.84 -21.99
N ALA A 70 -11.63 -13.99 -22.47
CA ALA A 70 -10.38 -14.45 -23.08
C ALA A 70 -9.62 -15.34 -22.07
N PRO A 71 -9.06 -16.49 -22.50
CA PRO A 71 -8.32 -17.36 -21.61
C PRO A 71 -7.18 -16.57 -20.95
N ALA A 72 -7.05 -16.73 -19.63
CA ALA A 72 -5.99 -16.07 -18.88
C ALA A 72 -4.62 -16.40 -19.50
N PRO A 73 -3.70 -15.42 -19.63
CA PRO A 73 -2.39 -15.68 -20.20
C PRO A 73 -1.72 -16.82 -19.43
N ALA A 74 -1.21 -17.80 -20.17
CA ALA A 74 -0.50 -18.92 -19.60
C ALA A 74 0.60 -18.39 -18.67
N ARG A 75 0.77 -19.01 -17.49
CA ARG A 75 1.87 -18.68 -16.60
C ARG A 75 3.16 -18.90 -17.38
N THR A 76 3.82 -17.81 -17.77
CA THR A 76 5.16 -17.88 -18.36
C THR A 76 6.05 -18.52 -17.31
N GLU A 77 6.46 -19.77 -17.54
CA GLU A 77 7.43 -20.42 -16.66
C GLU A 77 8.71 -19.58 -16.71
N ARG A 78 9.00 -18.90 -15.59
CA ARG A 78 10.22 -18.11 -15.47
C ARG A 78 11.39 -19.07 -15.67
N PRO A 79 12.33 -18.80 -16.60
CA PRO A 79 13.51 -19.62 -16.73
C PRO A 79 14.18 -19.76 -15.37
N THR A 80 14.49 -21.01 -14.98
CA THR A 80 15.25 -21.28 -13.75
C THR A 80 16.50 -20.40 -13.76
N PRO A 81 16.67 -19.47 -12.81
CA PRO A 81 17.87 -18.66 -12.79
C PRO A 81 19.08 -19.57 -12.64
N GLY A 82 19.98 -19.55 -13.63
CA GLY A 82 21.36 -19.99 -13.41
C GLY A 82 22.00 -19.12 -12.31
N PRO A 83 23.21 -19.48 -11.84
CA PRO A 83 23.91 -18.72 -10.79
C PRO A 83 24.16 -17.28 -11.24
N ALA A 84 23.23 -16.39 -10.87
CA ALA A 84 23.22 -15.00 -11.26
C ALA A 84 24.20 -14.26 -10.36
N ARG A 85 25.43 -14.08 -10.84
CA ARG A 85 26.34 -13.08 -10.28
C ARG A 85 25.87 -11.72 -10.74
N ALA A 86 25.67 -10.77 -9.83
CA ALA A 86 25.22 -9.41 -10.17
C ALA A 86 26.10 -8.81 -11.28
N THR A 87 25.55 -8.71 -12.49
CA THR A 87 26.24 -8.25 -13.68
C THR A 87 26.48 -6.74 -13.60
N GLY A 88 27.58 -6.27 -14.23
CA GLY A 88 28.06 -4.89 -14.07
C GLY A 88 27.17 -3.79 -14.66
N GLN A 89 26.08 -4.14 -15.35
CA GLN A 89 25.14 -3.17 -15.95
C GLN A 89 24.04 -2.83 -14.95
N VAL A 90 24.02 -1.57 -14.50
CA VAL A 90 22.95 -1.03 -13.66
C VAL A 90 22.02 -0.23 -14.55
N GLY A 91 20.97 -0.88 -15.07
CA GLY A 91 19.91 -0.19 -15.81
C GLY A 91 18.92 0.56 -14.92
N ALA A 92 18.80 0.14 -13.65
CA ALA A 92 17.72 0.56 -12.77
C ALA A 92 18.13 1.56 -11.67
N GLU A 93 17.37 2.63 -11.56
CA GLU A 93 17.35 3.49 -10.38
C GLU A 93 16.29 3.00 -9.37
N PRO A 94 16.47 3.22 -8.06
CA PRO A 94 15.42 3.00 -7.08
C PRO A 94 14.16 3.82 -7.44
N GLY A 95 12.98 3.20 -7.42
CA GLY A 95 11.73 3.74 -7.97
C GLY A 95 11.43 3.40 -9.43
N SER A 96 12.31 2.68 -10.14
CA SER A 96 12.05 2.17 -11.51
C SER A 96 11.62 0.70 -11.53
N GLY A 97 11.17 0.19 -12.67
CA GLY A 97 10.84 -1.23 -12.89
C GLY A 97 9.35 -1.51 -13.09
N THR A 98 9.00 -2.79 -13.23
CA THR A 98 7.62 -3.26 -13.35
C THR A 98 7.08 -3.67 -11.98
N PRO A 99 5.84 -3.27 -11.60
CA PRO A 99 5.25 -3.68 -10.32
C PRO A 99 5.25 -5.21 -10.18
N THR A 100 5.85 -5.71 -9.10
CA THR A 100 5.98 -7.13 -8.80
C THR A 100 5.45 -7.41 -7.40
N GLN A 101 4.97 -8.62 -7.15
CA GLN A 101 4.46 -9.02 -5.84
C GLN A 101 5.44 -10.00 -5.17
N LEU A 102 6.10 -9.54 -4.10
CA LEU A 102 6.89 -10.40 -3.25
C LEU A 102 6.02 -11.29 -2.36
N SER A 103 6.50 -12.51 -2.08
CA SER A 103 5.89 -13.39 -1.08
C SER A 103 6.06 -12.80 0.32
N ASP A 104 5.23 -13.24 1.27
CA ASP A 104 5.35 -12.75 2.66
C ASP A 104 6.63 -13.26 3.34
N GLU A 105 7.17 -14.41 2.90
CA GLU A 105 8.50 -14.87 3.29
C GLU A 105 9.59 -13.93 2.77
N ASP A 106 9.57 -13.57 1.49
CA ASP A 106 10.53 -12.62 0.90
C ASP A 106 10.48 -11.26 1.61
N LYS A 107 9.28 -10.74 1.88
CA LYS A 107 9.08 -9.50 2.66
C LYS A 107 9.64 -9.62 4.07
N ALA A 108 9.45 -10.74 4.75
CA ALA A 108 10.01 -10.97 6.08
C ALA A 108 11.54 -11.02 6.05
N GLN A 109 12.14 -11.69 5.07
CA GLN A 109 13.59 -11.73 4.86
C GLN A 109 14.17 -10.35 4.56
N ILE A 110 13.52 -9.54 3.70
CA ILE A 110 13.91 -8.16 3.40
C ILE A 110 13.78 -7.27 4.63
N THR A 111 12.66 -7.35 5.35
CA THR A 111 12.44 -6.61 6.61
C THR A 111 13.55 -6.91 7.62
N LYS A 112 13.93 -8.18 7.76
CA LYS A 112 15.09 -8.60 8.57
C LYS A 112 16.39 -7.98 8.07
N ALA A 113 16.69 -8.09 6.77
CA ALA A 113 17.93 -7.55 6.20
C ALA A 113 18.09 -6.04 6.43
N VAL A 114 17.01 -5.26 6.24
CA VAL A 114 16.98 -3.83 6.55
C VAL A 114 17.17 -3.57 8.05
N THR A 115 16.49 -4.32 8.90
CA THR A 115 16.52 -4.14 10.35
C THR A 115 17.92 -4.37 10.90
N GLU A 116 18.56 -5.49 10.53
CA GLU A 116 19.91 -5.84 10.96
C GLU A 116 20.97 -4.89 10.37
N PHE A 117 20.81 -4.47 9.10
CA PHE A 117 21.66 -3.46 8.49
C PHE A 117 21.57 -2.11 9.21
N ALA A 118 20.35 -1.65 9.52
CA ALA A 118 20.10 -0.39 10.22
C ALA A 118 20.61 -0.42 11.66
N ASN A 119 20.42 -1.53 12.37
CA ASN A 119 20.99 -1.75 13.71
C ASN A 119 22.53 -1.70 13.68
N ALA A 120 23.15 -2.38 12.72
CA ALA A 120 24.60 -2.35 12.55
C ALA A 120 25.10 -0.94 12.18
N ALA A 121 24.37 -0.20 11.33
CA ALA A 121 24.70 1.17 10.98
C ALA A 121 24.60 2.14 12.18
N GLY A 122 23.55 2.01 13.00
CA GLY A 122 23.41 2.75 14.26
C GLY A 122 24.53 2.46 15.26
N ALA A 123 24.97 1.20 15.34
CA ALA A 123 26.12 0.77 16.13
C ALA A 123 27.50 1.11 15.49
N ARG A 124 27.51 1.78 14.33
CA ARG A 124 28.70 2.08 13.50
C ARG A 124 29.55 0.84 13.16
N ASN A 125 28.91 -0.32 13.05
CA ASN A 125 29.53 -1.61 12.81
C ASN A 125 29.52 -1.95 11.30
N LEU A 126 30.58 -1.54 10.60
CA LEU A 126 30.77 -1.83 9.18
C LEU A 126 30.71 -3.33 8.85
N ALA A 127 31.27 -4.20 9.70
CA ALA A 127 31.25 -5.65 9.45
C ALA A 127 29.81 -6.21 9.52
N GLY A 128 29.02 -5.76 10.49
CA GLY A 128 27.59 -6.12 10.60
C GLY A 128 26.77 -5.59 9.42
N MET A 129 27.03 -4.36 8.96
CA MET A 129 26.39 -3.82 7.75
C MET A 129 26.67 -4.72 6.53
N LYS A 130 27.94 -5.09 6.33
CA LYS A 130 28.38 -5.90 5.17
C LYS A 130 27.78 -7.31 5.12
N GLN A 131 27.31 -7.86 6.24
CA GLN A 131 26.61 -9.17 6.26
C GLN A 131 25.24 -9.14 5.57
N TRP A 132 24.67 -7.96 5.31
CA TRP A 132 23.34 -7.76 4.71
C TRP A 132 23.39 -7.03 3.37
N THR A 133 24.58 -6.84 2.80
CA THR A 133 24.78 -6.22 1.50
C THR A 133 25.39 -7.17 0.49
N THR A 134 25.17 -6.93 -0.81
CA THR A 134 25.93 -7.61 -1.87
C THR A 134 27.43 -7.29 -1.76
N GLN A 135 28.31 -8.15 -2.30
CA GLN A 135 29.77 -7.89 -2.32
C GLN A 135 30.10 -6.50 -2.87
N ARG A 136 29.37 -6.06 -3.90
CA ARG A 136 29.50 -4.73 -4.53
C ARG A 136 29.23 -3.59 -3.57
N LEU A 137 28.07 -3.60 -2.89
CA LEU A 137 27.76 -2.55 -1.92
C LEU A 137 28.70 -2.64 -0.71
N GLY A 138 29.07 -3.84 -0.28
CA GLY A 138 30.05 -4.05 0.79
C GLY A 138 31.40 -3.36 0.52
N GLY A 139 31.93 -3.44 -0.70
CA GLY A 139 33.13 -2.71 -1.10
C GLY A 139 32.93 -1.19 -1.15
N SER A 140 31.77 -0.73 -1.63
CA SER A 140 31.40 0.69 -1.60
C SER A 140 31.27 1.25 -0.16
N LEU A 141 30.87 0.41 0.81
CA LEU A 141 30.85 0.77 2.23
C LEU A 141 32.25 0.88 2.82
N ASP A 142 33.21 0.02 2.43
CA ASP A 142 34.62 0.16 2.83
C ASP A 142 35.19 1.50 2.36
N ASP A 143 34.98 1.83 1.07
CA ASP A 143 35.36 3.11 0.47
C ASP A 143 34.70 4.31 1.17
N ALA A 144 33.40 4.21 1.45
CA ALA A 144 32.62 5.27 2.09
C ALA A 144 33.01 5.49 3.56
N VAL A 145 33.34 4.44 4.32
CA VAL A 145 33.88 4.58 5.67
C VAL A 145 35.28 5.20 5.64
N ALA A 146 36.14 4.79 4.71
CA ALA A 146 37.51 5.30 4.61
C ALA A 146 37.59 6.79 4.22
N LYS A 147 36.67 7.27 3.36
CA LYS A 147 36.72 8.63 2.80
C LYS A 147 35.67 9.58 3.41
N HIS A 148 34.54 9.05 3.85
CA HIS A 148 33.29 9.82 4.06
C HIS A 148 32.47 9.32 5.27
N THR A 149 33.13 8.85 6.34
CA THR A 149 32.52 8.18 7.49
C THR A 149 31.24 8.86 8.01
N GLU A 150 31.31 10.14 8.34
CA GLU A 150 30.17 10.90 8.89
C GLU A 150 29.04 11.12 7.88
N ARG A 151 29.36 11.22 6.58
CA ARG A 151 28.35 11.31 5.51
C ARG A 151 27.63 9.97 5.32
N LEU A 152 28.34 8.84 5.42
CA LEU A 152 27.73 7.51 5.34
C LEU A 152 26.74 7.32 6.49
N TYR A 153 27.18 7.50 7.73
CA TYR A 153 26.33 7.26 8.90
C TYR A 153 25.15 8.24 8.99
N ARG A 154 25.32 9.49 8.55
CA ARG A 154 24.20 10.44 8.40
C ARG A 154 23.20 9.99 7.32
N ARG A 155 23.63 9.35 6.23
CA ARG A 155 22.72 8.82 5.21
C ARG A 155 21.93 7.60 5.71
N THR A 156 22.50 6.78 6.60
CA THR A 156 21.82 5.64 7.22
C THR A 156 20.97 6.00 8.45
N ASP A 157 21.10 7.22 8.99
CA ASP A 157 20.36 7.70 10.17
C ASP A 157 18.83 7.60 9.99
N MET A 158 18.32 7.93 8.79
CA MET A 158 16.90 7.76 8.44
C MET A 158 16.46 6.29 8.51
N LEU A 159 17.27 5.34 8.02
CA LEU A 159 16.96 3.91 8.12
C LEU A 159 17.00 3.45 9.59
N THR A 160 17.98 3.93 10.36
CA THR A 160 18.16 3.60 11.77
C THR A 160 16.95 4.04 12.61
N LYS A 161 16.52 5.29 12.46
CA LYS A 161 15.34 5.86 13.13
C LYS A 161 14.03 5.28 12.60
N GLY A 162 13.92 5.09 11.29
CA GLY A 162 12.76 4.53 10.63
C GLY A 162 12.45 3.12 11.13
N VAL A 163 13.45 2.23 11.14
CA VAL A 163 13.31 0.86 11.69
C VAL A 163 12.89 0.86 13.16
N GLN A 164 13.45 1.75 13.99
CA GLN A 164 13.06 1.89 15.41
C GLN A 164 11.59 2.33 15.58
N SER A 165 11.04 3.11 14.65
CA SER A 165 9.61 3.49 14.65
C SER A 165 8.68 2.36 14.18
N GLY A 166 9.23 1.33 13.52
CA GLY A 166 8.50 0.30 12.80
C GLY A 166 8.64 0.44 11.28
N LEU A 167 8.78 -0.70 10.61
CA LEU A 167 9.01 -0.80 9.17
C LEU A 167 7.93 -1.69 8.53
N THR A 168 7.40 -1.26 7.39
CA THR A 168 6.55 -2.05 6.50
C THR A 168 7.06 -2.00 5.07
N ILE A 169 6.83 -3.07 4.31
CA ILE A 169 7.15 -3.13 2.88
C ILE A 169 5.98 -2.53 2.09
N GLY A 170 6.27 -1.48 1.33
CA GLY A 170 5.35 -0.79 0.44
C GLY A 170 5.34 -1.38 -0.97
N ASN A 171 5.45 -0.52 -1.97
CA ASN A 171 5.50 -0.95 -3.37
C ASN A 171 6.82 -1.69 -3.67
N THR A 172 6.75 -2.67 -4.57
CA THR A 172 7.91 -3.46 -5.01
C THR A 172 7.91 -3.56 -6.54
N ASN A 173 9.06 -3.33 -7.16
CA ASN A 173 9.23 -3.34 -8.61
C ASN A 173 10.37 -4.29 -9.02
N ASP A 174 10.14 -5.21 -9.95
CA ASP A 174 11.23 -5.96 -10.60
C ASP A 174 11.92 -5.00 -11.57
N THR A 175 13.23 -4.82 -11.41
CA THR A 175 13.99 -3.84 -12.19
C THR A 175 14.94 -4.50 -13.19
N GLY A 176 14.80 -5.82 -13.41
CA GLY A 176 15.69 -6.60 -14.25
C GLY A 176 16.91 -7.15 -13.50
N ASP A 177 17.58 -8.11 -14.14
CA ASP A 177 18.83 -8.73 -13.67
C ASP A 177 18.77 -9.28 -12.23
N GLY A 178 17.58 -9.72 -11.78
CA GLY A 178 17.35 -10.25 -10.43
C GLY A 178 17.28 -9.20 -9.32
N ASN A 179 17.23 -7.91 -9.69
CA ASN A 179 17.07 -6.81 -8.74
C ASN A 179 15.58 -6.50 -8.49
N VAL A 180 15.24 -6.22 -7.25
CA VAL A 180 13.92 -5.70 -6.86
C VAL A 180 14.10 -4.39 -6.11
N ASP A 181 13.50 -3.34 -6.63
CA ASP A 181 13.34 -2.07 -5.94
C ASP A 181 12.20 -2.21 -4.92
N VAL A 182 12.50 -1.84 -3.67
CA VAL A 182 11.58 -2.01 -2.55
C VAL A 182 11.42 -0.69 -1.83
N GLN A 183 10.19 -0.18 -1.85
CA GLN A 183 9.79 0.94 -1.03
C GLN A 183 9.61 0.49 0.42
N LEU A 184 10.43 1.02 1.31
CA LEU A 184 10.27 0.95 2.76
C LEU A 184 9.34 2.07 3.22
N LYS A 185 8.37 1.75 4.08
CA LYS A 185 7.48 2.72 4.72
C LYS A 185 7.65 2.62 6.23
N PHE A 186 8.05 3.72 6.87
CA PHE A 186 8.26 3.80 8.30
C PHE A 186 7.03 4.38 9.01
N THR A 187 6.80 4.01 10.26
CA THR A 187 5.67 4.54 11.07
C THR A 187 5.77 6.05 11.28
N SER A 188 6.98 6.64 11.21
CA SER A 188 7.19 8.09 11.21
C SER A 188 6.56 8.83 10.02
N GLY A 189 6.16 8.10 8.97
CA GLY A 189 5.72 8.65 7.68
C GLY A 189 6.85 8.77 6.65
N ASP A 190 8.11 8.62 7.07
CA ASP A 190 9.26 8.59 6.17
C ASP A 190 9.22 7.37 5.23
N GLN A 191 9.86 7.51 4.06
CA GLN A 191 9.95 6.46 3.06
C GLN A 191 11.35 6.39 2.47
N ALA A 192 11.78 5.19 2.09
CA ALA A 192 13.05 4.94 1.41
C ALA A 192 12.84 3.94 0.28
N ASN A 193 13.56 4.09 -0.83
CA ASN A 193 13.63 3.04 -1.85
C ASN A 193 15.03 2.43 -1.80
N LEU A 194 15.12 1.12 -1.57
CA LEU A 194 16.36 0.37 -1.60
C LEU A 194 16.29 -0.70 -2.70
N LEU A 195 17.41 -0.91 -3.38
CA LEU A 195 17.52 -1.99 -4.37
C LEU A 195 18.03 -3.26 -3.68
N PHE A 196 17.29 -4.35 -3.81
CA PHE A 196 17.64 -5.66 -3.28
C PHE A 196 18.01 -6.63 -4.39
N PHE A 197 18.84 -7.60 -4.06
CA PHE A 197 19.22 -8.72 -4.91
C PHE A 197 19.11 -10.03 -4.10
N LYS A 198 18.65 -11.12 -4.73
CA LYS A 198 18.55 -12.43 -4.06
C LYS A 198 19.71 -13.33 -4.46
N GLU A 199 20.65 -13.53 -3.54
CA GLU A 199 21.87 -14.32 -3.71
C GLU A 199 21.79 -15.55 -2.80
N ASP A 200 21.98 -16.76 -3.35
CA ASP A 200 21.87 -18.05 -2.64
C ASP A 200 20.60 -18.19 -1.76
N GLY A 201 19.48 -17.68 -2.27
CA GLY A 201 18.18 -17.71 -1.59
C GLY A 201 17.98 -16.62 -0.51
N LYS A 202 19.01 -15.83 -0.19
CA LYS A 202 18.99 -14.74 0.78
C LYS A 202 18.83 -13.39 0.08
N TRP A 203 17.95 -12.52 0.61
CA TRP A 203 17.89 -11.13 0.18
C TRP A 203 19.01 -10.29 0.79
N LEU A 204 19.73 -9.57 -0.08
CA LEU A 204 20.81 -8.65 0.25
C LEU A 204 20.52 -7.26 -0.33
N ILE A 205 20.91 -6.22 0.41
CA ILE A 205 20.84 -4.83 -0.06
C ILE A 205 21.94 -4.64 -1.12
N ASN A 206 21.54 -4.24 -2.33
CA ASN A 206 22.44 -3.95 -3.44
C ASN A 206 22.69 -2.43 -3.62
N ARG A 207 21.75 -1.57 -3.20
CA ARG A 207 21.88 -0.11 -3.28
C ARG A 207 21.14 0.62 -2.16
N LEU A 208 21.74 1.73 -1.70
CA LEU A 208 21.21 2.74 -0.76
C LEU A 208 20.95 4.08 -1.48
#